data_AF-A0A1S3QDQ6-F1
#
_entry.id   AF-A0A1S3QDQ6-F1
#
_cell.length_a   1.000
_cell.length_b   1.000
_cell.length_c   1.000
_cell.angle_alpha   90.00
_cell.angle_beta   90.00
_cell.angle_gamma   90.00
#
_symmetry.space_group_name_H-M   'P 1'
#
loop_
_entity.id
_entity.type
_entity.pdbx_description
1 polymer ?
#
loop_
_entity_poly.entity_id
_entity_poly.type
_entity_poly.pdbx_seq_one_letter_code
_entity_poly.pdbx_strand_id
1 'polypeptide(L)'
;AALLNSFPAIFDELLQMFTVQEVAEFVRGTLGSMPSTVHIGQSMDVVKLQSIAHTVDSRLFSFPESRRILLPVVLHHIHLHLRQQKELLICSGILSSIFSIIKTSSLDTPVQEEVEMMVESLLDVLLQTLLAIMTKSQSQEAGEYVSCLLSLLRQMSDIHFKHLLDNFQSKEEVMEFLLKIFCVFRNLMKLSIFPRDWNVMRLLTSNTIVTTVQYLSPALHKNFTEADFEFKVWNSYFSLTVLYISQPSLQLENTTPAKRKNVLDKYGDMRVMMAYELFSMWQNLGENKIHFIPGMIGPFLGVTLVPQGEVRNIMIPIFHDMMDWEQRKNGNFKQVH
;
A
#
# COMPACT_ATOMS: atom_id res chain seq x y z
N ALA A 1 24.91 -23.63 -9.70
CA ALA A 1 25.25 -22.23 -9.39
C ALA A 1 25.84 -21.50 -10.61
N ALA A 2 27.00 -21.92 -11.14
CA ALA A 2 27.65 -21.25 -12.28
C ALA A 2 26.73 -21.06 -13.50
N LEU A 3 25.99 -22.10 -13.90
CA LEU A 3 25.08 -22.05 -15.05
C LEU A 3 23.93 -21.04 -14.88
N LEU A 4 23.43 -20.85 -13.65
CA LEU A 4 22.35 -19.88 -13.37
C LEU A 4 22.85 -18.43 -13.42
N ASN A 5 24.09 -18.20 -13.00
CA ASN A 5 24.71 -16.88 -13.05
C ASN A 5 25.09 -16.46 -14.47
N SER A 6 25.47 -17.41 -15.33
CA SER A 6 25.78 -17.13 -16.74
C SER A 6 24.56 -17.14 -17.66
N PHE A 7 23.41 -17.64 -17.19
CA PHE A 7 22.23 -17.82 -18.03
C PHE A 7 21.69 -16.53 -18.65
N PRO A 8 21.58 -15.40 -17.92
CA PRO A 8 21.12 -14.14 -18.50
C PRO A 8 22.07 -13.54 -19.53
N ALA A 9 23.35 -13.95 -19.51
CA ALA A 9 24.37 -13.43 -20.41
C ALA A 9 24.22 -13.90 -21.85
N ILE A 10 23.40 -14.94 -22.12
CA ILE A 10 23.16 -15.47 -23.48
C ILE A 10 21.88 -14.94 -24.12
N PHE A 11 21.13 -14.07 -23.43
CA PHE A 11 19.82 -13.62 -23.92
C PHE A 11 19.92 -12.79 -25.19
N ASP A 12 20.93 -11.92 -25.29
CA ASP A 12 21.13 -11.08 -26.47
C ASP A 12 21.52 -11.90 -27.71
N GLU A 13 22.26 -13.00 -27.54
CA GLU A 13 22.57 -13.95 -28.60
C GLU A 13 21.33 -14.74 -29.02
N LEU A 14 20.52 -15.20 -28.05
CA LEU A 14 19.26 -15.89 -28.35
C LEU A 14 18.27 -14.98 -29.10
N LEU A 15 18.21 -13.70 -28.73
CA LEU A 15 17.37 -12.70 -29.40
C LEU A 15 17.80 -12.39 -30.84
N GLN A 16 19.01 -12.78 -31.25
CA GLN A 16 19.44 -12.71 -32.66
C GLN A 16 18.96 -13.89 -33.50
N MET A 17 18.60 -15.01 -32.85
CA MET A 17 18.27 -16.27 -33.52
C MET A 17 16.78 -16.64 -33.40
N PHE A 18 16.10 -16.17 -32.35
CA PHE A 18 14.73 -16.51 -32.00
C PHE A 18 13.90 -15.26 -31.75
N THR A 19 12.58 -15.40 -31.79
CA THR A 19 11.66 -14.33 -31.42
C THR A 19 11.72 -14.04 -29.91
N VAL A 20 11.37 -12.81 -29.52
CA VAL A 20 11.30 -12.39 -28.11
C VAL A 20 10.43 -13.36 -27.29
N GLN A 21 9.29 -13.80 -27.87
CA GLN A 21 8.38 -14.74 -27.23
C GLN A 21 9.01 -16.11 -26.99
N GLU A 22 9.72 -16.67 -27.98
CA GLU A 22 10.40 -17.96 -27.83
C GLU A 22 11.49 -17.91 -26.77
N VAL A 23 12.29 -16.83 -26.75
CA VAL A 23 13.32 -16.64 -25.71
C VAL A 23 12.67 -16.49 -24.34
N ALA A 24 11.59 -15.70 -24.22
CA ALA A 24 10.85 -15.54 -22.97
C ALA A 24 10.27 -16.87 -22.46
N GLU A 25 9.72 -17.68 -23.34
CA GLU A 25 9.18 -19.01 -23.02
C GLU A 25 10.26 -19.98 -22.51
N PHE A 26 11.41 -19.99 -23.17
CA PHE A 26 12.57 -20.78 -22.74
C PHE A 26 13.10 -20.34 -21.37
N VAL A 27 13.22 -19.03 -21.14
CA VAL A 27 13.64 -18.46 -19.85
C VAL A 27 12.60 -18.76 -18.77
N ARG A 28 11.31 -18.63 -19.06
CA ARG A 28 10.21 -18.99 -18.14
C ARG A 28 10.33 -20.46 -17.71
N GLY A 29 10.51 -21.38 -18.65
CA GLY A 29 10.69 -22.80 -18.36
C GLY A 29 11.91 -23.07 -17.48
N THR A 30 13.02 -22.38 -17.75
CA THR A 30 14.24 -22.49 -16.95
C THR A 30 14.04 -21.99 -15.52
N LEU A 31 13.49 -20.79 -15.33
CA LEU A 31 13.19 -20.24 -14.00
C LEU A 31 12.14 -21.08 -13.24
N GLY A 32 11.14 -21.61 -13.95
CA GLY A 32 10.08 -22.45 -13.36
C GLY A 32 10.57 -23.83 -12.91
N SER A 33 11.63 -24.35 -13.53
CA SER A 33 12.26 -25.62 -13.16
C SER A 33 13.13 -25.54 -11.88
N MET A 34 13.37 -24.34 -11.38
CA MET A 34 14.18 -24.15 -10.18
C MET A 34 13.44 -24.72 -8.95
N PRO A 35 14.11 -25.56 -8.13
CA PRO A 35 13.46 -26.20 -6.99
C PRO A 35 13.00 -25.17 -5.96
N SER A 36 11.78 -25.34 -5.43
CA SER A 36 11.25 -24.52 -4.33
C SER A 36 12.12 -24.72 -3.08
N THR A 37 12.44 -23.62 -2.41
CA THR A 37 13.29 -23.30 -1.22
C THR A 37 13.41 -24.29 -0.03
N VAL A 38 13.09 -25.57 -0.17
CA VAL A 38 12.90 -26.52 0.94
C VAL A 38 14.14 -27.38 1.25
N HIS A 39 15.09 -27.60 0.33
CA HIS A 39 16.17 -28.59 0.59
C HIS A 39 17.59 -28.24 0.11
N ILE A 40 17.88 -27.01 -0.29
CA ILE A 40 19.18 -26.67 -0.86
C ILE A 40 19.63 -25.38 -0.19
N GLY A 41 20.72 -25.42 0.60
CA GLY A 41 21.10 -24.38 1.56
C GLY A 41 21.15 -22.93 1.04
N GLN A 42 21.29 -21.97 1.96
CA GLN A 42 21.19 -20.51 1.74
C GLN A 42 21.90 -19.98 0.49
N SER A 43 23.02 -20.57 0.05
CA SER A 43 23.73 -20.12 -1.16
C SER A 43 22.95 -20.32 -2.46
N MET A 44 22.05 -21.30 -2.53
CA MET A 44 21.27 -21.57 -3.74
C MET A 44 20.08 -20.63 -3.90
N ASP A 45 19.51 -20.13 -2.80
CA ASP A 45 18.45 -19.13 -2.82
C ASP A 45 18.97 -17.78 -3.36
N VAL A 46 20.15 -17.36 -2.89
CA VAL A 46 20.85 -16.16 -3.38
C VAL A 46 21.14 -16.27 -4.88
N VAL A 47 21.69 -17.40 -5.34
CA VAL A 47 22.03 -17.60 -6.76
C VAL A 47 20.79 -17.58 -7.66
N LYS A 48 19.67 -18.15 -7.20
CA LYS A 48 18.40 -18.09 -7.95
C LYS A 48 17.90 -16.65 -8.06
N LEU A 49 17.84 -15.93 -6.95
CA LEU A 49 17.39 -14.54 -6.95
C LEU A 49 18.31 -13.63 -7.75
N GLN A 50 19.63 -13.88 -7.75
CA GLN A 50 20.56 -13.19 -8.64
C GLN A 50 20.25 -13.49 -10.11
N SER A 51 20.02 -14.75 -10.50
CA SER A 51 19.63 -15.08 -11.87
C SER A 51 18.33 -14.39 -12.29
N ILE A 52 17.35 -14.31 -11.38
CA ILE A 52 16.11 -13.56 -11.57
C ILE A 52 16.37 -12.06 -11.72
N ALA A 53 17.21 -11.48 -10.87
CA ALA A 53 17.58 -10.06 -10.93
C ALA A 53 18.19 -9.71 -12.29
N HIS A 54 19.20 -10.47 -12.73
CA HIS A 54 19.81 -10.28 -14.05
C HIS A 54 18.82 -10.52 -15.20
N THR A 55 17.82 -11.40 -15.03
CA THR A 55 16.74 -11.56 -16.02
C THR A 55 15.89 -10.29 -16.11
N VAL A 56 15.49 -9.71 -14.98
CA VAL A 56 14.73 -8.46 -14.92
C VAL A 56 15.53 -7.28 -15.47
N ASP A 57 16.83 -7.22 -15.21
CA ASP A 57 17.71 -6.14 -15.68
C ASP A 57 18.13 -6.32 -17.16
N SER A 58 17.79 -7.45 -17.79
CA SER A 58 18.16 -7.75 -19.18
C SER A 58 17.29 -7.03 -20.21
N ARG A 59 17.80 -6.92 -21.44
CA ARG A 59 17.04 -6.39 -22.58
C ARG A 59 15.77 -7.20 -22.85
N LEU A 60 15.78 -8.51 -22.58
CA LEU A 60 14.61 -9.38 -22.77
C LEU A 60 13.40 -8.86 -21.97
N PHE A 61 13.59 -8.40 -20.74
CA PHE A 61 12.51 -7.90 -19.88
C PHE A 61 12.04 -6.48 -20.25
N SER A 62 12.77 -5.77 -21.12
CA SER A 62 12.34 -4.47 -21.63
C SER A 62 11.14 -4.58 -22.60
N PHE A 63 10.95 -5.74 -23.23
CA PHE A 63 9.86 -5.98 -24.17
C PHE A 63 8.54 -6.31 -23.45
N PRO A 64 7.43 -5.61 -23.70
CA PRO A 64 6.13 -5.88 -23.05
C PRO A 64 5.65 -7.32 -23.21
N GLU A 65 5.78 -7.90 -24.40
CA GLU A 65 5.38 -9.29 -24.68
C GLU A 65 6.21 -10.31 -23.88
N SER A 66 7.48 -10.03 -23.63
CA SER A 66 8.32 -10.86 -22.77
C SER A 66 7.91 -10.74 -21.30
N ARG A 67 7.64 -9.52 -20.82
CA ARG A 67 7.20 -9.30 -19.43
C ARG A 67 5.93 -10.07 -19.09
N ARG A 68 4.94 -10.12 -19.99
CA ARG A 68 3.71 -10.90 -19.80
C ARG A 68 3.98 -12.39 -19.53
N ILE A 69 5.05 -12.94 -20.09
CA ILE A 69 5.44 -14.35 -19.97
C ILE A 69 6.31 -14.57 -18.73
N LEU A 70 7.25 -13.65 -18.47
CA LEU A 70 8.26 -13.78 -17.42
C LEU A 70 7.80 -13.29 -16.05
N LEU A 71 6.99 -12.24 -16.00
CA LEU A 71 6.58 -11.62 -14.75
C LEU A 71 5.89 -12.61 -13.80
N PRO A 72 4.98 -13.52 -14.22
CA PRO A 72 4.37 -14.49 -13.33
C PRO A 72 5.39 -15.38 -12.59
N VAL A 73 6.40 -15.91 -13.29
CA VAL A 73 7.40 -16.79 -12.67
C VAL A 73 8.36 -16.00 -11.77
N VAL A 74 8.71 -14.77 -12.16
CA VAL A 74 9.52 -13.86 -11.33
C VAL A 74 8.79 -13.53 -10.03
N LEU A 75 7.52 -13.12 -10.13
CA LEU A 75 6.67 -12.78 -8.99
C LEU A 75 6.43 -13.98 -8.08
N HIS A 76 6.28 -15.19 -8.64
CA HIS A 76 6.14 -16.42 -7.86
C HIS A 76 7.35 -16.64 -6.93
N HIS A 77 8.57 -16.53 -7.45
CA HIS A 77 9.78 -16.68 -6.65
C HIS A 77 9.89 -15.58 -5.60
N ILE A 78 9.67 -14.32 -5.97
CA ILE A 78 9.66 -13.21 -5.00
C ILE A 78 8.65 -13.48 -3.88
N HIS A 79 7.41 -13.86 -4.22
CA HIS A 79 6.37 -14.18 -3.25
C HIS A 79 6.82 -15.27 -2.26
N LEU A 80 7.42 -16.37 -2.74
CA LEU A 80 7.92 -17.44 -1.87
C LEU A 80 8.98 -16.93 -0.88
N HIS A 81 9.92 -16.11 -1.34
CA HIS A 81 10.97 -15.54 -0.49
C HIS A 81 10.43 -14.54 0.53
N LEU A 82 9.50 -13.68 0.13
CA LEU A 82 8.82 -12.75 1.04
C LEU A 82 8.03 -13.48 2.11
N ARG A 83 7.25 -14.51 1.73
CA ARG A 83 6.48 -15.33 2.66
C ARG A 83 7.38 -16.04 3.69
N GLN A 84 8.58 -16.45 3.28
CA GLN A 84 9.56 -17.10 4.15
C GLN A 84 10.46 -16.13 4.92
N GLN A 85 10.37 -14.83 4.67
CA GLN A 85 11.26 -13.81 5.23
C GLN A 85 12.74 -14.09 4.95
N LYS A 86 13.06 -14.54 3.72
CA LYS A 86 14.44 -14.86 3.28
C LYS A 86 14.87 -13.94 2.17
N GLU A 87 16.17 -13.59 2.16
CA GLU A 87 16.81 -12.79 1.10
C GLU A 87 16.07 -11.50 0.76
N LEU A 88 15.54 -10.87 1.80
CA LEU A 88 14.63 -9.73 1.68
C LEU A 88 15.25 -8.57 0.90
N LEU A 89 16.53 -8.26 1.09
CA LEU A 89 17.21 -7.19 0.36
C LEU A 89 17.33 -7.47 -1.15
N ILE A 90 17.46 -8.74 -1.55
CA ILE A 90 17.53 -9.09 -2.97
C ILE A 90 16.15 -8.95 -3.61
N CYS A 91 15.10 -9.41 -2.92
CA CYS A 91 13.72 -9.27 -3.39
C CYS A 91 13.32 -7.80 -3.58
N SER A 92 13.66 -6.90 -2.64
CA SER A 92 13.38 -5.47 -2.77
C SER A 92 14.12 -4.84 -3.94
N GLY A 93 15.38 -5.25 -4.19
CA GLY A 93 16.15 -4.82 -5.35
C GLY A 93 15.48 -5.22 -6.67
N ILE A 94 15.07 -6.48 -6.82
CA ILE A 94 14.36 -6.98 -8.01
C ILE A 94 13.05 -6.21 -8.22
N LEU A 95 12.24 -6.04 -7.17
CA LEU A 95 10.99 -5.28 -7.24
C LEU A 95 11.23 -3.83 -7.65
N SER A 96 12.29 -3.21 -7.16
CA SER A 96 12.67 -1.85 -7.54
C SER A 96 13.00 -1.75 -9.03
N SER A 97 13.74 -2.72 -9.59
CA SER A 97 13.98 -2.79 -11.04
C SER A 97 12.67 -2.97 -11.83
N ILE A 98 11.79 -3.88 -11.40
CA ILE A 98 10.48 -4.10 -12.06
C ILE A 98 9.66 -2.80 -12.07
N PHE A 99 9.51 -2.13 -10.92
CA PHE A 99 8.76 -0.88 -10.82
C PHE A 99 9.37 0.24 -11.68
N SER A 100 10.70 0.31 -11.77
CA SER A 100 11.38 1.28 -12.64
C SER A 100 11.06 1.03 -14.12
N ILE A 101 11.10 -0.23 -14.56
CA ILE A 101 10.79 -0.64 -15.94
C ILE A 101 9.32 -0.37 -16.27
N ILE A 102 8.39 -0.75 -15.38
CA ILE A 102 6.95 -0.51 -15.58
C ILE A 102 6.65 0.98 -15.66
N LYS A 103 7.22 1.78 -14.75
CA LYS A 103 7.04 3.24 -14.76
C LYS A 103 7.59 3.90 -16.03
N THR A 104 8.68 3.38 -16.57
CA THR A 104 9.25 3.89 -17.83
C THR A 104 8.36 3.48 -19.00
N SER A 105 7.93 2.21 -19.03
CA SER A 105 7.07 1.66 -20.09
C SER A 105 5.68 2.28 -20.12
N SER A 106 5.16 2.74 -18.98
CA SER A 106 3.83 3.37 -18.89
C SER A 106 3.73 4.70 -19.64
N LEU A 107 4.85 5.28 -20.08
CA LEU A 107 4.87 6.46 -20.93
C LEU A 107 4.47 6.15 -22.38
N ASP A 108 4.76 4.93 -22.85
CA ASP A 108 4.60 4.54 -24.25
C ASP A 108 3.51 3.48 -24.45
N THR A 109 3.29 2.62 -23.46
CA THR A 109 2.40 1.44 -23.55
C THR A 109 1.59 1.24 -22.28
N PRO A 110 0.36 0.69 -22.38
CA PRO A 110 -0.44 0.37 -21.20
C PRO A 110 0.22 -0.79 -20.43
N VAL A 111 0.37 -0.62 -19.12
CA VAL A 111 1.00 -1.58 -18.20
C VAL A 111 0.01 -2.21 -17.22
N GLN A 112 -1.29 -2.17 -17.55
CA GLN A 112 -2.37 -2.56 -16.65
C GLN A 112 -2.26 -4.04 -16.25
N GLU A 113 -1.99 -4.92 -17.22
CA GLU A 113 -1.85 -6.36 -16.96
C GLU A 113 -0.64 -6.65 -16.04
N GLU A 114 0.50 -5.99 -16.26
CA GLU A 114 1.66 -6.13 -15.37
C GLU A 114 1.36 -5.67 -13.94
N VAL A 115 0.68 -4.55 -13.78
CA VAL A 115 0.30 -4.05 -12.44
C VAL A 115 -0.68 -4.99 -11.76
N GLU A 116 -1.70 -5.49 -12.47
CA GLU A 116 -2.64 -6.48 -11.94
C GLU A 116 -1.92 -7.73 -11.42
N MET A 117 -1.03 -8.33 -12.23
CA MET A 117 -0.22 -9.47 -11.83
C MET A 117 0.59 -9.20 -10.55
N MET A 118 1.16 -7.99 -10.43
CA MET A 118 1.90 -7.58 -9.23
C MET A 118 1.01 -7.40 -8.02
N VAL A 119 -0.19 -6.84 -8.18
CA VAL A 119 -1.16 -6.66 -7.08
C VAL A 119 -1.57 -8.02 -6.53
N GLU A 120 -2.03 -8.92 -7.40
CA GLU A 120 -2.48 -10.26 -7.03
C GLU A 120 -1.37 -11.08 -6.36
N SER A 121 -0.13 -10.97 -6.87
CA SER A 121 0.99 -11.76 -6.36
C SER A 121 1.60 -11.20 -5.08
N LEU A 122 1.66 -9.88 -4.92
CA LEU A 122 2.53 -9.23 -3.94
C LEU A 122 1.81 -8.47 -2.83
N LEU A 123 0.63 -7.91 -3.06
CA LEU A 123 0.06 -6.93 -2.11
C LEU A 123 -0.10 -7.54 -0.72
N ASP A 124 -0.72 -8.71 -0.61
CA ASP A 124 -0.94 -9.35 0.68
C ASP A 124 0.37 -9.74 1.37
N VAL A 125 1.29 -10.40 0.67
CA VAL A 125 2.57 -10.84 1.25
C VAL A 125 3.45 -9.64 1.64
N LEU A 126 3.42 -8.53 0.89
CA LEU A 126 4.13 -7.29 1.27
C LEU A 126 3.56 -6.71 2.57
N LEU A 127 2.23 -6.67 2.71
CA LEU A 127 1.59 -6.19 3.94
C LEU A 127 1.94 -7.09 5.14
N GLN A 128 1.92 -8.42 4.95
CA GLN A 128 2.29 -9.38 6.01
C GLN A 128 3.76 -9.22 6.42
N THR A 129 4.67 -9.13 5.46
CA THR A 129 6.11 -8.95 5.70
C THR A 129 6.37 -7.63 6.41
N LEU A 130 5.73 -6.53 6.01
CA LEU A 130 5.87 -5.24 6.68
C LEU A 130 5.41 -5.29 8.15
N LEU A 131 4.27 -5.90 8.44
CA LEU A 131 3.81 -6.05 9.82
C LEU A 131 4.79 -6.87 10.67
N ALA A 132 5.36 -7.93 10.10
CA ALA A 132 6.35 -8.76 10.78
C ALA A 132 7.70 -8.04 11.02
N ILE A 133 8.17 -7.22 10.08
CA ILE A 133 9.42 -6.45 10.25
C ILE A 133 9.21 -5.31 11.25
N MET A 134 8.08 -4.60 11.15
CA MET A 134 7.75 -3.47 12.02
C MET A 134 7.62 -3.88 13.49
N THR A 135 7.13 -5.09 13.77
CA THR A 135 7.05 -5.62 15.14
C THR A 135 8.43 -5.99 15.72
N LYS A 136 9.40 -6.34 14.87
CA LYS A 136 10.76 -6.71 15.27
C LYS A 136 11.71 -5.50 15.45
N SER A 137 11.24 -4.28 15.21
CA SER A 137 12.04 -3.04 15.27
C SER A 137 13.30 -3.01 14.37
N GLN A 138 13.32 -3.81 13.30
CA GLN A 138 14.40 -3.81 12.30
C GLN A 138 14.19 -2.64 11.32
N SER A 139 14.74 -1.47 11.64
CA SER A 139 14.42 -0.20 10.96
C SER A 139 14.99 -0.08 9.54
N GLN A 140 16.14 -0.69 9.24
CA GLN A 140 16.82 -0.50 7.96
C GLN A 140 16.13 -1.26 6.81
N GLU A 141 15.73 -2.52 7.04
CA GLU A 141 15.02 -3.34 6.05
C GLU A 141 13.59 -2.82 5.80
N ALA A 142 12.95 -2.24 6.81
CA ALA A 142 11.59 -1.70 6.67
C ALA A 142 11.49 -0.65 5.55
N GLY A 143 12.50 0.20 5.35
CA GLY A 143 12.47 1.27 4.35
C GLY A 143 12.28 0.79 2.91
N GLU A 144 12.96 -0.29 2.52
CA GLU A 144 12.89 -0.83 1.16
C GLU A 144 11.54 -1.47 0.86
N TYR A 145 10.96 -2.16 1.84
CA TYR A 145 9.62 -2.76 1.72
C TYR A 145 8.51 -1.73 1.71
N VAL A 146 8.68 -0.66 2.50
CA VAL A 146 7.78 0.48 2.42
C VAL A 146 7.85 1.10 1.03
N SER A 147 9.04 1.25 0.45
CA SER A 147 9.19 1.71 -0.94
C SER A 147 8.47 0.80 -1.93
N CYS A 148 8.58 -0.53 -1.77
CA CYS A 148 7.89 -1.49 -2.64
C CYS A 148 6.36 -1.38 -2.53
N LEU A 149 5.81 -1.36 -1.31
CA LEU A 149 4.37 -1.18 -1.08
C LEU A 149 3.87 0.14 -1.67
N LEU A 150 4.58 1.24 -1.40
CA LEU A 150 4.20 2.56 -1.91
C LEU A 150 4.29 2.62 -3.44
N SER A 151 5.25 1.93 -4.05
CA SER A 151 5.40 1.87 -5.50
C SER A 151 4.28 1.06 -6.15
N LEU A 152 3.86 -0.05 -5.54
CA LEU A 152 2.73 -0.86 -6.00
C LEU A 152 1.42 -0.07 -5.92
N LEU A 153 1.09 0.47 -4.74
CA LEU A 153 -0.14 1.24 -4.53
C LEU A 153 -0.25 2.46 -5.44
N ARG A 154 0.87 3.11 -5.76
CA ARG A 154 0.90 4.26 -6.68
C ARG A 154 0.70 3.92 -8.15
N GLN A 155 0.92 2.66 -8.53
CA GLN A 155 0.69 2.18 -9.90
C GLN A 155 -0.73 1.63 -10.08
N MET A 156 -1.42 1.31 -8.98
CA MET A 156 -2.81 0.92 -9.02
C MET A 156 -3.70 2.05 -9.54
N SER A 157 -4.71 1.67 -10.31
CA SER A 157 -5.75 2.53 -10.89
C SER A 157 -7.10 2.06 -10.35
N ASP A 158 -8.17 2.77 -10.69
CA ASP A 158 -9.54 2.42 -10.33
C ASP A 158 -9.86 0.95 -10.65
N ILE A 159 -9.38 0.46 -11.80
CA ILE A 159 -9.62 -0.91 -12.26
C ILE A 159 -8.91 -1.90 -11.35
N HIS A 160 -7.65 -1.65 -11.01
CA HIS A 160 -6.86 -2.53 -10.12
C HIS A 160 -7.48 -2.61 -8.73
N PHE A 161 -7.94 -1.49 -8.17
CA PHE A 161 -8.63 -1.50 -6.87
C PHE A 161 -9.97 -2.23 -6.93
N LYS A 162 -10.71 -2.05 -8.02
CA LYS A 162 -11.97 -2.76 -8.23
C LYS A 162 -11.76 -4.27 -8.32
N HIS A 163 -10.84 -4.73 -9.16
CA HIS A 163 -10.52 -6.15 -9.28
C HIS A 163 -10.02 -6.76 -7.97
N LEU A 164 -9.11 -6.07 -7.27
CA LEU A 164 -8.66 -6.50 -5.94
C LEU A 164 -9.84 -6.74 -4.99
N LEU A 165 -10.78 -5.80 -4.93
CA LEU A 165 -11.92 -5.88 -4.02
C LEU A 165 -12.96 -6.93 -4.45
N ASP A 166 -13.17 -7.11 -5.76
CA ASP A 166 -14.09 -8.10 -6.33
C ASP A 166 -13.53 -9.53 -6.22
N ASN A 167 -12.22 -9.71 -6.10
CA ASN A 167 -11.55 -11.02 -6.01
C ASN A 167 -11.65 -11.69 -4.63
N PHE A 168 -11.99 -10.95 -3.57
CA PHE A 168 -12.18 -11.53 -2.24
C PHE A 168 -13.41 -12.46 -2.21
N GLN A 169 -13.23 -13.67 -1.70
CA GLN A 169 -14.27 -14.71 -1.73
C GLN A 169 -15.24 -14.60 -0.55
N SER A 170 -14.85 -13.87 0.49
CA SER A 170 -15.66 -13.70 1.69
C SER A 170 -15.48 -12.33 2.32
N LYS A 171 -16.49 -11.94 3.10
CA LYS A 171 -16.45 -10.71 3.89
C LYS A 171 -15.33 -10.73 4.94
N GLU A 172 -14.99 -11.91 5.47
CA GLU A 172 -13.87 -12.08 6.41
C GLU A 172 -12.54 -11.70 5.75
N GLU A 173 -12.30 -12.13 4.51
CA GLU A 173 -11.09 -11.76 3.76
C GLU A 173 -10.98 -10.25 3.54
N VAL A 174 -12.10 -9.60 3.19
CA VAL A 174 -12.14 -8.13 3.05
C VAL A 174 -11.82 -7.46 4.39
N MET A 175 -12.39 -7.96 5.51
CA MET A 175 -12.13 -7.41 6.83
C MET A 175 -10.66 -7.54 7.21
N GLU A 176 -10.08 -8.73 7.05
CA GLU A 176 -8.68 -9.01 7.35
C GLU A 176 -7.76 -8.11 6.52
N PHE A 177 -8.03 -7.97 5.21
CA PHE A 177 -7.28 -7.09 4.32
C PHE A 177 -7.35 -5.62 4.79
N LEU A 178 -8.55 -5.08 5.04
CA LEU A 178 -8.73 -3.70 5.49
C LEU A 178 -8.02 -3.44 6.83
N LEU A 179 -8.16 -4.36 7.80
CA LEU A 179 -7.48 -4.25 9.08
C LEU A 179 -5.96 -4.26 8.92
N LYS A 180 -5.44 -5.15 8.06
CA LYS A 180 -4.02 -5.30 7.77
C LYS A 180 -3.45 -4.03 7.14
N ILE A 181 -4.06 -3.51 6.08
CA ILE A 181 -3.57 -2.31 5.38
C ILE A 181 -3.68 -1.06 6.25
N PHE A 182 -4.77 -0.88 7.00
CA PHE A 182 -4.89 0.25 7.94
C PHE A 182 -3.85 0.17 9.06
N CYS A 183 -3.54 -1.03 9.55
CA CYS A 183 -2.48 -1.23 10.54
C CYS A 183 -1.11 -0.81 9.99
N VAL A 184 -0.77 -1.27 8.77
CA VAL A 184 0.47 -0.86 8.09
C VAL A 184 0.51 0.66 7.96
N PHE A 185 -0.53 1.31 7.45
CA PHE A 185 -0.57 2.77 7.30
C PHE A 185 -0.38 3.53 8.62
N ARG A 186 -1.00 3.08 9.72
CA ARG A 186 -0.76 3.67 11.04
C ARG A 186 0.70 3.53 11.46
N ASN A 187 1.29 2.36 11.24
CA ASN A 187 2.69 2.13 11.57
C ASN A 187 3.64 2.98 10.72
N LEU A 188 3.34 3.19 9.42
CA LEU A 188 4.12 4.08 8.55
C LEU A 188 4.19 5.51 9.09
N MET A 189 3.08 6.00 9.67
CA MET A 189 3.02 7.35 10.24
C MET A 189 3.72 7.43 11.61
N LYS A 190 3.64 6.37 12.42
CA LYS A 190 4.18 6.34 13.79
C LYS A 190 5.68 6.04 13.85
N LEU A 191 6.18 5.06 13.09
CA LEU A 191 7.48 4.43 13.35
C LEU A 191 8.71 5.21 12.88
N SER A 192 8.58 6.51 12.56
CA SER A 192 9.69 7.34 12.05
C SER A 192 10.54 6.63 10.97
N ILE A 193 9.90 5.82 10.12
CA ILE A 193 10.57 4.95 9.14
C ILE A 193 11.48 5.78 8.24
N PHE A 194 10.99 6.97 7.86
CA PHE A 194 11.80 7.97 7.17
C PHE A 194 12.36 8.98 8.18
N PRO A 195 13.66 9.33 8.07
CA PRO A 195 14.25 10.43 8.81
C PRO A 195 13.42 11.72 8.68
N ARG A 196 13.47 12.58 9.70
CA ARG A 196 12.69 13.83 9.72
C ARG A 196 12.96 14.74 8.51
N ASP A 197 14.18 14.71 7.98
CA ASP A 197 14.59 15.54 6.86
C ASP A 197 14.10 15.01 5.49
N TRP A 198 13.65 13.76 5.42
CA TRP A 198 13.16 13.10 4.20
C TRP A 198 11.71 13.46 3.89
N ASN A 199 11.44 14.76 3.86
CA ASN A 199 10.11 15.33 3.70
C ASN A 199 9.42 14.89 2.42
N VAL A 200 10.17 14.74 1.32
CA VAL A 200 9.61 14.27 0.03
C VAL A 200 9.01 12.87 0.18
N MET A 201 9.74 11.93 0.81
CA MET A 201 9.26 10.56 1.02
C MET A 201 8.09 10.52 2.00
N ARG A 202 8.12 11.34 3.05
CA ARG A 202 7.01 11.44 4.01
C ARG A 202 5.73 11.95 3.34
N LEU A 203 5.82 13.01 2.54
CA LEU A 203 4.69 13.55 1.80
C LEU A 203 4.18 12.57 0.74
N LEU A 204 5.08 11.90 0.02
CA LEU A 204 4.72 10.84 -0.93
C LEU A 204 3.93 9.73 -0.24
N THR A 205 4.42 9.28 0.93
CA THR A 205 3.75 8.27 1.75
C THR A 205 2.37 8.73 2.19
N SER A 206 2.25 9.95 2.73
CA SER A 206 0.98 10.53 3.13
C SER A 206 0.00 10.60 1.95
N ASN A 207 0.46 11.05 0.79
CA ASN A 207 -0.38 11.11 -0.41
C ASN A 207 -0.89 9.72 -0.83
N THR A 208 0.02 8.73 -0.92
CA THR A 208 -0.37 7.36 -1.26
C THR A 208 -1.37 6.77 -0.27
N ILE A 209 -1.21 7.06 1.03
CA ILE A 209 -2.15 6.59 2.07
C ILE A 209 -3.53 7.20 1.85
N VAL A 210 -3.67 8.52 1.70
CA VAL A 210 -5.00 9.14 1.55
C VAL A 210 -5.68 8.67 0.26
N THR A 211 -4.96 8.62 -0.86
CA THR A 211 -5.54 8.14 -2.12
C THR A 211 -5.97 6.68 -2.02
N THR A 212 -5.17 5.82 -1.38
CA THR A 212 -5.54 4.41 -1.19
C THR A 212 -6.76 4.26 -0.28
N VAL A 213 -6.82 5.05 0.82
CA VAL A 213 -7.97 5.05 1.72
C VAL A 213 -9.26 5.45 0.99
N GLN A 214 -9.20 6.39 0.06
CA GLN A 214 -10.34 6.78 -0.77
C GLN A 214 -10.88 5.62 -1.61
N TYR A 215 -10.01 4.82 -2.24
CA TYR A 215 -10.42 3.62 -2.98
C TYR A 215 -11.02 2.52 -2.10
N LEU A 216 -10.56 2.40 -0.84
CA LEU A 216 -11.00 1.34 0.07
C LEU A 216 -12.26 1.70 0.88
N SER A 217 -12.56 2.99 1.04
CA SER A 217 -13.69 3.46 1.84
C SER A 217 -15.06 2.92 1.36
N PRO A 218 -15.36 2.85 0.04
CA PRO A 218 -16.60 2.24 -0.45
C PRO A 218 -16.74 0.77 -0.07
N ALA A 219 -15.65 -0.01 -0.10
CA ALA A 219 -15.68 -1.41 0.30
C ALA A 219 -15.96 -1.56 1.80
N LEU A 220 -15.40 -0.68 2.63
CA LEU A 220 -15.69 -0.65 4.05
C LEU A 220 -17.19 -0.39 4.28
N HIS A 221 -17.73 0.68 3.67
CA HIS A 221 -19.13 1.05 3.81
C HIS A 221 -20.07 -0.08 3.32
N LYS A 222 -19.87 -0.55 2.09
CA LYS A 222 -20.71 -1.59 1.47
C LYS A 222 -20.78 -2.87 2.29
N ASN A 223 -19.64 -3.31 2.84
CA ASN A 223 -19.57 -4.62 3.48
C ASN A 223 -19.89 -4.57 4.98
N PHE A 224 -19.65 -3.48 5.71
CA PHE A 224 -19.55 -3.52 7.18
C PHE A 224 -20.48 -2.55 7.93
N THR A 225 -21.57 -2.10 7.31
CA THR A 225 -22.40 -1.00 7.86
C THR A 225 -23.84 -1.37 8.16
N GLU A 226 -24.49 -2.13 7.27
CA GLU A 226 -25.91 -2.43 7.41
C GLU A 226 -26.14 -3.68 8.28
N ALA A 227 -26.72 -4.76 7.72
CA ALA A 227 -27.17 -5.94 8.45
C ALA A 227 -26.07 -6.63 9.28
N ASP A 228 -24.81 -6.45 8.89
CA ASP A 228 -23.65 -7.09 9.48
C ASP A 228 -22.60 -6.03 9.88
N PHE A 229 -23.00 -5.10 10.73
CA PHE A 229 -22.13 -4.05 11.24
C PHE A 229 -20.89 -4.62 11.94
N GLU A 230 -19.70 -4.16 11.54
CA GLU A 230 -18.43 -4.60 12.12
C GLU A 230 -17.68 -3.43 12.76
N PHE A 231 -17.81 -3.33 14.08
CA PHE A 231 -17.21 -2.24 14.85
C PHE A 231 -15.69 -2.16 14.68
N LYS A 232 -15.00 -3.31 14.61
CA LYS A 232 -13.53 -3.35 14.64
C LYS A 232 -12.91 -2.66 13.43
N VAL A 233 -13.42 -2.92 12.23
CA VAL A 233 -12.87 -2.33 10.99
C VAL A 233 -13.18 -0.84 10.88
N TRP A 234 -14.39 -0.43 11.25
CA TRP A 234 -14.78 0.98 11.34
C TRP A 234 -13.95 1.76 12.37
N ASN A 235 -13.75 1.20 13.56
CA ASN A 235 -12.92 1.80 14.59
C ASN A 235 -11.45 1.93 14.14
N SER A 236 -10.94 0.92 13.43
CA SER A 236 -9.61 0.94 12.81
C SER A 236 -9.49 2.05 11.75
N TYR A 237 -10.54 2.27 10.96
CA TYR A 237 -10.63 3.34 9.98
C TYR A 237 -10.60 4.74 10.64
N PHE A 238 -11.50 5.03 11.59
CA PHE A 238 -11.51 6.35 12.25
C PHE A 238 -10.22 6.62 13.03
N SER A 239 -9.65 5.59 13.66
CA SER A 239 -8.34 5.72 14.31
C SER A 239 -7.23 6.07 13.32
N LEU A 240 -7.28 5.53 12.10
CA LEU A 240 -6.34 5.87 11.03
C LEU A 240 -6.53 7.31 10.55
N THR A 241 -7.76 7.75 10.29
CA THR A 241 -8.05 9.10 9.78
C THR A 241 -7.67 10.18 10.80
N VAL A 242 -7.99 9.99 12.09
CA VAL A 242 -7.58 10.92 13.17
C VAL A 242 -6.07 11.03 13.26
N LEU A 243 -5.37 9.89 13.26
CA LEU A 243 -3.91 9.85 13.31
C LEU A 243 -3.30 10.55 12.08
N TYR A 244 -3.90 10.34 10.91
CA TYR A 244 -3.43 10.92 9.66
C TYR A 244 -3.54 12.45 9.68
N ILE A 245 -4.69 13.02 10.05
CA ILE A 245 -4.90 14.46 10.06
C ILE A 245 -3.99 15.16 11.09
N SER A 246 -3.81 14.51 12.23
CA SER A 246 -3.00 15.05 13.34
C SER A 246 -1.49 14.89 13.16
N GLN A 247 -1.03 14.18 12.12
CA GLN A 247 0.38 13.80 12.02
C GLN A 247 1.30 15.03 11.85
N PRO A 248 2.49 15.04 12.49
CA PRO A 248 3.42 16.18 12.40
C PRO A 248 3.90 16.51 10.98
N SER A 249 4.02 15.50 10.10
CA SER A 249 4.48 15.68 8.72
C SER A 249 3.58 16.59 7.88
N LEU A 250 2.31 16.73 8.26
CA LEU A 250 1.32 17.49 7.52
C LEU A 250 1.01 18.84 8.18
N GLN A 251 1.71 19.21 9.26
CA GLN A 251 1.56 20.54 9.89
C GLN A 251 2.38 21.57 9.12
N LEU A 252 1.85 21.99 7.97
CA LEU A 252 2.52 22.87 7.00
C LEU A 252 2.77 24.27 7.56
N GLU A 253 2.07 24.65 8.63
CA GLU A 253 2.22 25.90 9.37
C GLU A 253 3.63 26.06 9.93
N ASN A 254 4.29 24.94 10.27
CA ASN A 254 5.64 24.90 10.81
C ASN A 254 6.74 24.93 9.74
N THR A 255 6.36 24.92 8.45
CA THR A 255 7.30 24.91 7.32
C THR A 255 7.46 26.29 6.69
N THR A 256 8.55 26.51 5.95
CA THR A 256 8.79 27.78 5.24
C THR A 256 7.69 28.07 4.21
N PRO A 257 7.36 29.34 3.95
CA PRO A 257 6.31 29.69 2.97
C PRO A 257 6.52 29.08 1.58
N ALA A 258 7.77 29.04 1.10
CA ALA A 258 8.10 28.43 -0.19
C ALA A 258 7.85 26.92 -0.19
N LYS A 259 8.25 26.21 0.87
CA LYS A 259 8.00 24.77 0.98
C LYS A 259 6.50 24.48 1.10
N ARG A 260 5.78 25.25 1.91
CA ARG A 260 4.31 25.14 2.03
C ARG A 260 3.63 25.31 0.68
N LYS A 261 3.97 26.36 -0.08
CA LYS A 261 3.43 26.60 -1.41
C LYS A 261 3.69 25.42 -2.33
N ASN A 262 4.92 24.92 -2.41
CA ASN A 262 5.26 23.76 -3.25
C ASN A 262 4.48 22.49 -2.89
N VAL A 263 4.21 22.26 -1.60
CA VAL A 263 3.40 21.11 -1.15
C VAL A 263 1.95 21.29 -1.59
N LEU A 264 1.36 22.46 -1.36
CA LEU A 264 -0.02 22.76 -1.73
C LEU A 264 -0.23 22.73 -3.25
N ASP A 265 0.69 23.28 -4.03
CA ASP A 265 0.63 23.27 -5.50
C ASP A 265 0.67 21.83 -6.05
N LYS A 266 1.35 20.91 -5.37
CA LYS A 266 1.53 19.53 -5.83
C LYS A 266 0.45 18.56 -5.31
N TYR A 267 0.02 18.71 -4.07
CA TYR A 267 -0.81 17.73 -3.37
C TYR A 267 -2.11 18.33 -2.80
N GLY A 268 -2.28 19.64 -2.82
CA GLY A 268 -3.27 20.31 -1.99
C GLY A 268 -2.97 20.15 -0.49
N ASP A 269 -3.95 20.49 0.35
CA ASP A 269 -3.89 20.16 1.78
C ASP A 269 -4.47 18.77 2.02
N MET A 270 -3.59 17.77 2.11
CA MET A 270 -3.98 16.37 2.33
C MET A 270 -4.76 16.15 3.64
N ARG A 271 -4.65 17.05 4.62
CA ARG A 271 -5.46 16.97 5.85
C ARG A 271 -6.93 17.26 5.56
N VAL A 272 -7.21 18.21 4.67
CA VAL A 272 -8.57 18.53 4.22
C VAL A 272 -9.16 17.34 3.45
N MET A 273 -8.39 16.73 2.54
CA MET A 273 -8.82 15.54 1.82
C MET A 273 -9.26 14.42 2.77
N MET A 274 -8.42 14.09 3.77
CA MET A 274 -8.75 13.07 4.76
C MET A 274 -9.91 13.49 5.68
N ALA A 275 -10.07 14.78 5.99
CA ALA A 275 -11.20 15.26 6.78
C ALA A 275 -12.54 15.11 6.03
N TYR A 276 -12.56 15.35 4.72
CA TYR A 276 -13.74 15.08 3.89
C TYR A 276 -14.08 13.58 3.84
N GLU A 277 -13.08 12.71 3.73
CA GLU A 277 -13.30 11.26 3.82
C GLU A 277 -13.86 10.85 5.18
N LEU A 278 -13.29 11.37 6.28
CA LEU A 278 -13.79 11.14 7.63
C LEU A 278 -15.25 11.58 7.75
N PHE A 279 -15.60 12.77 7.26
CA PHE A 279 -16.96 13.28 7.27
C PHE A 279 -17.92 12.39 6.46
N SER A 280 -17.57 12.07 5.22
CA SER A 280 -18.37 11.22 4.33
C SER A 280 -18.65 9.86 4.98
N MET A 281 -17.60 9.21 5.49
CA MET A 281 -17.71 7.91 6.13
C MET A 281 -18.44 7.96 7.47
N TRP A 282 -18.34 9.06 8.22
CA TRP A 282 -19.18 9.27 9.40
C TRP A 282 -20.66 9.34 9.03
N GLN A 283 -21.03 10.04 7.95
CA GLN A 283 -22.43 10.12 7.53
C GLN A 283 -23.00 8.76 7.12
N ASN A 284 -22.17 7.90 6.53
CA ASN A 284 -22.55 6.56 6.09
C ASN A 284 -22.88 5.60 7.24
N LEU A 285 -22.47 5.88 8.48
CA LEU A 285 -22.70 4.97 9.62
C LEU A 285 -24.18 4.77 10.00
N GLY A 286 -25.08 5.69 9.63
CA GLY A 286 -26.49 5.64 10.03
C GLY A 286 -26.64 5.57 11.56
N GLU A 287 -27.42 4.62 12.05
CA GLU A 287 -27.67 4.44 13.49
C GLU A 287 -26.44 3.93 14.28
N ASN A 288 -25.45 3.37 13.58
CA ASN A 288 -24.26 2.81 14.20
C ASN A 288 -23.30 3.86 14.77
N LYS A 289 -23.50 5.14 14.46
CA LYS A 289 -22.71 6.28 15.00
C LYS A 289 -22.58 6.21 16.52
N ILE A 290 -23.63 5.74 17.19
CA ILE A 290 -23.70 5.68 18.64
C ILE A 290 -22.68 4.76 19.29
N HIS A 291 -22.16 3.78 18.55
CA HIS A 291 -21.11 2.89 19.04
C HIS A 291 -19.75 3.58 19.11
N PHE A 292 -19.54 4.64 18.33
CA PHE A 292 -18.26 5.35 18.24
C PHE A 292 -18.19 6.58 19.12
N ILE A 293 -19.32 7.25 19.40
CA ILE A 293 -19.35 8.50 20.16
C ILE A 293 -18.50 8.47 21.45
N PRO A 294 -18.64 7.46 22.34
CA PRO A 294 -17.88 7.44 23.59
C PRO A 294 -16.36 7.40 23.37
N GLY A 295 -15.92 6.74 22.29
CA GLY A 295 -14.50 6.55 21.98
C GLY A 295 -13.92 7.60 21.03
N MET A 296 -14.74 8.25 20.21
CA MET A 296 -14.29 9.14 19.13
C MET A 296 -14.44 10.62 19.43
N ILE A 297 -15.19 11.01 20.45
CA ILE A 297 -15.36 12.44 20.76
C ILE A 297 -14.04 13.14 21.08
N GLY A 298 -13.20 12.55 21.94
CA GLY A 298 -11.88 13.07 22.27
C GLY A 298 -10.93 13.10 21.05
N PRO A 299 -10.76 11.98 20.33
CA PRO A 299 -10.00 11.93 19.08
C PRO A 299 -10.43 12.97 18.04
N PHE A 300 -11.73 13.12 17.79
CA PHE A 300 -12.26 14.11 16.85
C PHE A 300 -12.02 15.53 17.36
N LEU A 301 -12.08 15.77 18.68
CA LEU A 301 -11.77 17.07 19.24
C LEU A 301 -10.30 17.42 18.96
N GLY A 302 -9.40 16.45 19.12
CA GLY A 302 -8.00 16.57 18.73
C GLY A 302 -7.81 16.98 17.27
N VAL A 303 -8.62 16.46 16.34
CA VAL A 303 -8.60 16.87 14.93
C VAL A 303 -8.95 18.36 14.77
N THR A 304 -9.88 18.92 15.55
CA THR A 304 -10.23 20.36 15.46
C THR A 304 -9.15 21.31 15.94
N LEU A 305 -8.18 20.80 16.73
CA LEU A 305 -7.05 21.55 17.24
C LEU A 305 -5.92 21.71 16.20
N VAL A 306 -5.97 20.94 15.12
CA VAL A 306 -5.07 21.13 13.98
C VAL A 306 -5.27 22.54 13.42
N PRO A 307 -4.21 23.32 13.18
CA PRO A 307 -4.30 24.72 12.75
C PRO A 307 -4.67 24.88 11.26
N GLN A 308 -5.79 24.26 10.86
CA GLN A 308 -6.33 24.28 9.51
C GLN A 308 -7.85 24.58 9.62
N GLY A 309 -8.28 25.72 9.09
CA GLY A 309 -9.65 26.22 9.28
C GLY A 309 -10.76 25.40 8.62
N GLU A 310 -10.50 24.85 7.44
CA GLU A 310 -11.44 24.01 6.70
C GLU A 310 -11.65 22.65 7.37
N VAL A 311 -10.59 22.02 7.89
CA VAL A 311 -10.69 20.81 8.72
C VAL A 311 -11.63 21.06 9.90
N ARG A 312 -11.47 22.19 10.60
CA ARG A 312 -12.39 22.55 11.69
C ARG A 312 -13.83 22.70 11.21
N ASN A 313 -14.06 23.37 10.09
CA ASN A 313 -15.40 23.56 9.52
C ASN A 313 -16.07 22.23 9.13
N ILE A 314 -15.28 21.25 8.64
CA ILE A 314 -15.77 19.91 8.32
C ILE A 314 -16.14 19.12 9.59
N MET A 315 -15.38 19.29 10.68
CA MET A 315 -15.63 18.57 11.93
C MET A 315 -16.81 19.11 12.73
N ILE A 316 -17.14 20.40 12.65
CA ILE A 316 -18.24 21.01 13.42
C ILE A 316 -19.59 20.28 13.22
N PRO A 317 -20.05 20.01 11.99
CA PRO A 317 -21.27 19.24 11.77
C PRO A 317 -21.25 17.82 12.37
N ILE A 318 -20.07 17.18 12.45
CA ILE A 318 -19.92 15.86 13.06
C ILE A 318 -20.24 15.94 14.55
N PHE A 319 -19.74 16.95 15.26
CA PHE A 319 -20.06 17.12 16.69
C PHE A 319 -21.53 17.41 16.93
N HIS A 320 -22.18 18.22 16.08
CA HIS A 320 -23.62 18.43 16.16
C HIS A 320 -24.38 17.11 16.02
N ASP A 321 -24.02 16.29 15.04
CA ASP A 321 -24.62 14.96 14.85
C ASP A 321 -24.35 14.04 16.07
N MET A 322 -23.14 14.02 16.62
CA MET A 322 -22.82 13.26 17.84
C MET A 322 -23.70 13.68 19.03
N MET A 323 -23.90 14.98 19.23
CA MET A 323 -24.78 15.51 20.28
C MET A 323 -26.24 15.08 20.07
N ASP A 324 -26.74 15.16 18.84
CA ASP A 324 -28.11 14.76 18.52
C ASP A 324 -28.34 13.26 18.77
N TRP A 325 -27.38 12.41 18.42
CA TRP A 325 -27.44 10.97 18.70
C TRP A 325 -27.41 10.64 20.19
N GLU A 326 -26.53 11.29 20.96
CA GLU A 326 -26.47 11.14 22.42
C GLU A 326 -27.79 11.58 23.08
N GLN A 327 -28.33 12.73 22.68
CA GLN A 327 -29.59 13.24 23.21
C GLN A 327 -30.76 12.30 22.92
N ARG A 328 -30.85 11.75 21.70
CA ARG A 328 -31.91 10.81 21.32
C ARG A 328 -31.87 9.51 22.12
N LYS A 329 -30.67 8.97 22.44
CA LYS A 329 -30.53 7.70 23.15
C LYS A 329 -30.62 7.85 24.67
N ASN A 330 -29.92 8.84 25.22
CA ASN A 330 -29.69 8.94 26.67
C ASN A 330 -30.54 10.04 27.31
N GLY A 331 -31.19 10.90 26.53
CA GLY A 331 -31.95 12.06 27.02
C GLY A 331 -31.08 13.12 27.72
N ASN A 332 -29.76 13.01 27.59
CA ASN A 332 -28.77 13.91 28.17
C ASN A 332 -27.45 13.87 27.39
N PHE A 333 -26.56 14.83 27.66
CA PHE A 333 -25.26 14.99 27.02
C PHE A 333 -24.07 14.52 27.90
N LYS A 334 -24.27 13.57 28.82
CA LYS A 334 -23.25 13.23 29.83
C LYS A 334 -21.93 12.72 29.24
N GLN A 335 -21.94 12.16 28.04
CA GLN A 335 -20.73 11.68 27.35
C GLN A 335 -20.07 12.75 26.46
N VAL A 336 -20.69 13.92 26.31
CA VAL A 336 -20.22 15.05 25.48
C VAL A 336 -19.56 16.15 26.34
N HIS A 337 -19.45 15.94 27.65
CA HIS A 337 -18.88 16.90 28.59
C HIS A 337 -17.38 16.72 28.83
#